data_AF-A0A955DKF5-F1
#
_entry.id   AF-A0A955DKF5-F1
#
_cell.length_a   1.000
_cell.length_b   1.000
_cell.length_c   1.000
_cell.angle_alpha   90.00
_cell.angle_beta   90.00
_cell.angle_gamma   90.00
#
_symmetry.space_group_name_H-M   'P 1'
#
loop_
_entity.id
_entity.type
_entity.pdbx_description
1 polymer ?
#
loop_
_entity_poly.entity_id
_entity_poly.type
_entity_poly.pdbx_seq_one_letter_code
_entity_poly.pdbx_strand_id
1 'polypeptide(L)'
;MKSFGGVIGSVVAGVIGAVVWAAIAYFTGFQIGWVAWGIGGLVGAGCLIGLHLSGGQPSEQTAILAGVVALLSILLGKSALVEIAYRSAVVPPEAVVSYVADEVVVEREQAGQRVVWPAGVDPTQAFKRSDYPRGIWEEASRRLGEMSHDERLAFERDVRRRYFGNRVQRLTAAATPYDAIWVMLALFTAYKLAAAGER
;
A
#
# COMPACT_ATOMS: atom_id res chain seq x y z
N MET A 1 -29.26 -18.42 -14.34
CA MET A 1 -27.92 -17.94 -14.79
C MET A 1 -27.90 -16.52 -15.36
N LYS A 2 -29.05 -15.88 -15.66
CA LYS A 2 -29.10 -14.56 -16.32
C LYS A 2 -28.54 -13.39 -15.48
N SER A 3 -28.49 -13.53 -14.17
CA SER A 3 -27.93 -12.53 -13.23
C SER A 3 -26.39 -12.55 -13.17
N PHE A 4 -25.73 -13.55 -13.78
CA PHE A 4 -24.28 -13.69 -13.73
C PHE A 4 -23.54 -12.62 -14.55
N GLY A 5 -24.15 -12.12 -15.63
CA GLY A 5 -23.58 -11.06 -16.44
C GLY A 5 -23.33 -9.78 -15.66
N GLY A 6 -24.23 -9.42 -14.73
CA GLY A 6 -24.06 -8.24 -13.88
C GLY A 6 -22.86 -8.34 -12.93
N VAL A 7 -22.62 -9.52 -12.36
CA VAL A 7 -21.45 -9.75 -11.51
C VAL A 7 -20.16 -9.65 -12.31
N ILE A 8 -20.10 -10.28 -13.49
CA ILE A 8 -18.92 -10.18 -14.39
C ILE A 8 -18.67 -8.72 -14.76
N GLY A 9 -19.71 -8.01 -15.20
CA GLY A 9 -19.59 -6.60 -15.59
C GLY A 9 -19.11 -5.71 -14.45
N SER A 10 -19.63 -5.94 -13.24
CA SER A 10 -19.18 -5.27 -12.00
C SER A 10 -17.70 -5.52 -11.72
N VAL A 11 -17.24 -6.77 -11.83
CA VAL A 11 -15.85 -7.16 -11.56
C VAL A 11 -14.91 -6.52 -12.58
N VAL A 12 -15.23 -6.59 -13.87
CA VAL A 12 -14.42 -5.98 -14.93
C VAL A 12 -14.30 -4.47 -14.71
N ALA A 13 -15.42 -3.80 -14.47
CA ALA A 13 -15.44 -2.38 -14.15
C ALA A 13 -14.64 -2.04 -12.88
N GLY A 14 -14.77 -2.85 -11.83
CA GLY A 14 -14.04 -2.69 -10.57
C GLY A 14 -12.53 -2.80 -10.75
N VAL A 15 -12.06 -3.79 -11.52
CA VAL A 15 -10.65 -3.95 -11.87
C VAL A 15 -10.13 -2.74 -12.66
N ILE A 16 -10.88 -2.28 -13.67
CA ILE A 16 -10.52 -1.08 -14.44
C ILE A 16 -10.40 0.13 -13.50
N GLY A 17 -11.39 0.35 -12.63
CA GLY A 17 -11.39 1.44 -11.67
C GLY A 17 -10.21 1.38 -10.70
N ALA A 18 -9.89 0.20 -10.17
CA ALA A 18 -8.76 -0.01 -9.29
C ALA A 18 -7.41 0.26 -9.99
N VAL A 19 -7.25 -0.17 -11.25
CA VAL A 19 -6.05 0.09 -12.06
C VAL A 19 -5.90 1.59 -12.33
N VAL A 20 -6.96 2.28 -12.73
CA VAL A 20 -6.94 3.73 -12.96
C VAL A 20 -6.57 4.47 -11.68
N TRP A 21 -7.14 4.07 -10.54
CA TRP A 21 -6.80 4.70 -9.26
C TRP A 21 -5.35 4.48 -8.86
N ALA A 22 -4.85 3.24 -8.99
CA ALA A 22 -3.44 2.92 -8.73
C ALA A 22 -2.51 3.75 -9.64
N ALA A 23 -2.85 3.91 -10.92
CA ALA A 23 -2.08 4.74 -11.85
C ALA A 23 -2.07 6.22 -11.43
N ILE A 24 -3.23 6.81 -11.10
CA ILE A 24 -3.31 8.20 -10.62
C ILE A 24 -2.43 8.38 -9.39
N ALA A 25 -2.55 7.50 -8.41
CA ALA A 25 -1.79 7.61 -7.17
C ALA A 25 -0.28 7.40 -7.38
N TYR A 26 0.12 6.51 -8.30
CA TYR A 26 1.52 6.32 -8.68
C TYR A 26 2.13 7.58 -9.32
N PHE A 27 1.47 8.18 -10.31
CA PHE A 27 2.02 9.33 -11.04
C PHE A 27 1.93 10.65 -10.26
N THR A 28 0.88 10.83 -9.45
CA THR A 28 0.66 12.10 -8.75
C THR A 28 1.21 12.10 -7.32
N GLY A 29 1.43 10.91 -6.74
CA GLY A 29 1.75 10.77 -5.32
C GLY A 29 0.57 11.08 -4.37
N PHE A 30 -0.61 11.41 -4.90
CA PHE A 30 -1.79 11.78 -4.13
C PHE A 30 -2.85 10.68 -4.12
N GLN A 31 -3.41 10.41 -2.94
CA GLN A 31 -4.60 9.56 -2.77
C GLN A 31 -5.83 10.44 -2.70
N ILE A 32 -6.64 10.41 -3.75
CA ILE A 32 -7.79 11.29 -3.87
C ILE A 32 -9.08 10.51 -3.60
N GLY A 33 -9.77 10.84 -2.49
CA GLY A 33 -10.93 10.09 -2.01
C GLY A 33 -12.10 10.01 -3.00
N TRP A 34 -12.35 11.05 -3.81
CA TRP A 34 -13.44 11.04 -4.80
C TRP A 34 -13.24 9.99 -5.91
N VAL A 35 -12.04 9.46 -6.11
CA VAL A 35 -11.80 8.37 -7.05
C VAL A 35 -12.54 7.11 -6.61
N ALA A 36 -12.63 6.84 -5.30
CA ALA A 36 -13.40 5.72 -4.77
C ALA A 36 -14.89 5.82 -5.15
N TRP A 37 -15.47 7.02 -5.08
CA TRP A 37 -16.83 7.27 -5.55
C TRP A 37 -16.98 6.98 -7.05
N GLY A 38 -16.03 7.42 -7.87
CA GLY A 38 -15.97 7.10 -9.30
C GLY A 38 -15.93 5.59 -9.58
N ILE A 39 -15.15 4.83 -8.80
CA ILE A 39 -15.12 3.36 -8.89
C ILE A 39 -16.51 2.76 -8.62
N GLY A 40 -17.22 3.25 -7.59
CA GLY A 40 -18.60 2.81 -7.31
C GLY A 40 -19.53 3.05 -8.49
N GLY A 41 -19.45 4.24 -9.11
CA GLY A 41 -20.20 4.54 -10.33
C GLY A 41 -19.88 3.59 -11.48
N LEU A 42 -18.59 3.34 -11.72
CA LEU A 42 -18.12 2.45 -12.78
C LEU A 42 -18.59 1.01 -12.56
N VAL A 43 -18.53 0.51 -11.33
CA VAL A 43 -18.99 -0.84 -10.96
C VAL A 43 -20.50 -0.98 -11.16
N GLY A 44 -21.30 0.00 -10.72
CA GLY A 44 -22.75 0.00 -10.93
C GLY A 44 -23.13 0.02 -12.42
N ALA A 45 -22.46 0.85 -13.22
CA ALA A 45 -22.65 0.88 -14.67
C ALA A 45 -22.22 -0.44 -15.33
N GLY A 46 -21.09 -1.01 -14.92
CA GLY A 46 -20.61 -2.31 -15.36
C GLY A 46 -21.62 -3.42 -15.08
N CYS A 47 -22.28 -3.39 -13.91
CA CYS A 47 -23.36 -4.31 -13.57
C CYS A 47 -24.50 -4.24 -14.59
N LEU A 48 -25.01 -3.04 -14.88
CA LEU A 48 -26.09 -2.84 -15.84
C LEU A 48 -25.73 -3.31 -17.25
N ILE A 49 -24.55 -2.94 -17.72
CA ILE A 49 -24.05 -3.36 -19.04
C ILE A 49 -23.97 -4.89 -19.09
N GLY A 50 -23.40 -5.51 -18.06
CA GLY A 50 -23.26 -6.95 -17.96
C GLY A 50 -24.61 -7.68 -17.97
N LEU A 51 -25.60 -7.16 -17.24
CA LEU A 51 -26.97 -7.69 -17.25
C LEU A 51 -27.61 -7.56 -18.63
N HIS A 52 -27.48 -6.42 -19.28
CA HIS A 52 -28.03 -6.19 -20.61
C HIS A 52 -27.47 -7.18 -21.64
N LEU A 53 -26.15 -7.37 -21.64
CA LEU A 53 -25.48 -8.31 -22.55
C LEU A 53 -25.85 -9.77 -22.29
N SER A 54 -26.18 -10.15 -21.06
CA SER A 54 -26.58 -11.52 -20.72
C SER A 54 -28.09 -11.77 -20.75
N GLY A 55 -28.90 -10.76 -21.14
CA GLY A 55 -30.36 -10.82 -21.08
C GLY A 55 -30.90 -10.98 -19.65
N GLY A 56 -30.13 -10.51 -18.66
CA GLY A 56 -30.51 -10.43 -17.25
C GLY A 56 -31.36 -9.21 -16.97
N GLN A 57 -32.08 -9.27 -15.86
CA GLN A 57 -32.81 -8.12 -15.32
C GLN A 57 -32.15 -7.66 -14.03
N PRO A 58 -32.13 -6.35 -13.76
CA PRO A 58 -31.76 -5.81 -12.47
C PRO A 58 -32.59 -6.46 -11.36
N SER A 59 -31.91 -6.74 -10.25
CA SER A 59 -32.52 -7.23 -9.03
C SER A 59 -31.80 -6.66 -7.81
N GLU A 60 -32.49 -6.56 -6.69
CA GLU A 60 -31.89 -6.18 -5.40
C GLU A 60 -30.61 -6.98 -5.09
N GLN A 61 -30.61 -8.28 -5.37
CA GLN A 61 -29.42 -9.13 -5.18
C GLN A 61 -28.23 -8.68 -6.03
N THR A 62 -28.45 -8.35 -7.31
CA THR A 62 -27.39 -7.86 -8.19
C THR A 62 -26.87 -6.48 -7.77
N ALA A 63 -27.73 -5.64 -7.18
CA ALA A 63 -27.34 -4.34 -6.66
C ALA A 63 -26.49 -4.45 -5.38
N ILE A 64 -26.84 -5.36 -4.47
CA ILE A 64 -26.03 -5.67 -3.28
C ILE A 64 -24.65 -6.20 -3.71
N LEU A 65 -24.62 -7.14 -4.66
CA LEU A 65 -23.36 -7.70 -5.17
C LEU A 65 -22.49 -6.63 -5.84
N ALA A 66 -23.07 -5.70 -6.60
CA ALA A 66 -22.34 -4.56 -7.16
C ALA A 66 -21.71 -3.68 -6.06
N GLY A 67 -22.44 -3.42 -4.96
CA GLY A 67 -21.89 -2.76 -3.78
C GLY A 67 -20.69 -3.50 -3.17
N VAL A 68 -20.81 -4.82 -2.97
CA VAL A 68 -19.70 -5.65 -2.45
C VAL A 68 -18.49 -5.62 -3.39
N VAL A 69 -18.71 -5.71 -4.71
CA VAL A 69 -17.62 -5.62 -5.70
C VAL A 69 -16.96 -4.25 -5.68
N ALA A 70 -17.71 -3.16 -5.51
CA ALA A 70 -17.16 -1.82 -5.37
C ALA A 70 -16.28 -1.71 -4.11
N LEU A 71 -16.74 -2.24 -2.97
CA LEU A 71 -15.94 -2.28 -1.74
C LEU A 71 -14.61 -3.01 -1.96
N LEU A 72 -14.67 -4.23 -2.50
CA LEU A 72 -13.49 -5.04 -2.75
C LEU A 72 -12.53 -4.36 -3.73
N SER A 73 -13.06 -3.72 -4.78
CA SER A 73 -12.25 -2.98 -5.76
C SER A 73 -11.51 -1.80 -5.13
N ILE A 74 -12.18 -1.07 -4.22
CA ILE A 74 -11.57 0.03 -3.46
C ILE A 74 -10.46 -0.49 -2.54
N LEU A 75 -10.72 -1.56 -1.79
CA LEU A 75 -9.74 -2.16 -0.88
C LEU A 75 -8.52 -2.69 -1.64
N LEU A 76 -8.75 -3.38 -2.77
CA LEU A 76 -7.70 -3.91 -3.62
C LEU A 76 -6.87 -2.79 -4.27
N GLY A 77 -7.51 -1.74 -4.80
CA GLY A 77 -6.83 -0.58 -5.35
C GLY A 77 -5.90 0.09 -4.33
N LYS A 78 -6.38 0.29 -3.11
CA LYS A 78 -5.58 0.88 -2.02
C LYS A 78 -4.42 -0.03 -1.60
N SER A 79 -4.65 -1.34 -1.54
CA SER A 79 -3.62 -2.32 -1.17
C SER A 79 -2.55 -2.47 -2.26
N ALA A 80 -2.95 -2.43 -3.53
CA ALA A 80 -2.03 -2.47 -4.67
C ALA A 80 -1.09 -1.26 -4.68
N LEU A 81 -1.59 -0.07 -4.35
CA LEU A 81 -0.75 1.13 -4.25
C LEU A 81 0.34 0.98 -3.20
N VAL A 82 0.00 0.41 -2.04
CA VAL A 82 0.96 0.14 -0.97
C VAL A 82 2.05 -0.82 -1.44
N GLU A 83 1.66 -1.90 -2.11
CA GLU A 83 2.60 -2.89 -2.64
C GLU A 83 3.50 -2.30 -3.73
N ILE A 84 2.94 -1.50 -4.65
CA ILE A 84 3.73 -0.81 -5.69
C ILE A 84 4.74 0.13 -5.04
N ALA A 85 4.30 0.98 -4.11
CA ALA A 85 5.17 1.90 -3.40
C ALA A 85 6.29 1.16 -2.65
N TYR A 86 5.97 0.02 -2.03
CA TYR A 86 6.92 -0.83 -1.33
C TYR A 86 7.94 -1.49 -2.28
N ARG A 87 7.51 -1.95 -3.45
CA ARG A 87 8.39 -2.58 -4.44
C ARG A 87 9.30 -1.59 -5.16
N SER A 88 8.79 -0.41 -5.48
CA SER A 88 9.56 0.66 -6.15
C SER A 88 10.52 1.38 -5.21
N ALA A 89 10.39 1.15 -3.92
CA ALA A 89 11.16 1.81 -2.89
C ALA A 89 12.64 1.36 -2.94
N VAL A 90 13.51 2.28 -3.35
CA VAL A 90 14.96 2.09 -3.31
C VAL A 90 15.43 2.33 -1.87
N VAL A 91 16.03 1.32 -1.26
CA VAL A 91 16.70 1.46 0.04
C VAL A 91 18.06 2.12 -0.23
N PRO A 92 18.36 3.29 0.37
CA PRO A 92 19.69 3.88 0.27
C PRO A 92 20.73 2.89 0.84
N PRO A 93 21.89 2.69 0.19
CA PRO A 93 22.93 1.81 0.70
C PRO A 93 23.32 2.11 2.16
N GLU A 94 23.33 3.39 2.52
CA GLU A 94 23.62 3.87 3.87
C GLU A 94 22.59 3.37 4.89
N ALA A 95 21.32 3.21 4.50
CA ALA A 95 20.29 2.66 5.38
C ALA A 95 20.65 1.23 5.80
N VAL A 96 21.10 0.40 4.86
CA VAL A 96 21.46 -0.99 5.14
C VAL A 96 22.61 -1.04 6.15
N VAL A 97 23.63 -0.20 5.96
CA VAL A 97 24.78 -0.13 6.88
C VAL A 97 24.37 0.44 8.24
N SER A 98 23.47 1.44 8.28
CA SER A 98 23.01 2.04 9.54
C SER A 98 22.28 1.03 10.43
N TYR A 99 21.45 0.14 9.87
CA TYR A 99 20.81 -0.93 10.65
C TYR A 99 21.82 -1.88 11.29
N VAL A 100 22.89 -2.25 10.58
CA VAL A 100 23.99 -3.06 11.16
C VAL A 100 24.78 -2.25 12.19
N ALA A 101 24.97 -0.95 11.96
CA ALA A 101 25.66 -0.06 12.90
C ALA A 101 24.89 0.06 14.22
N ASP A 102 23.56 0.13 14.17
CA ASP A 102 22.69 0.10 15.35
C ASP A 102 22.84 -1.21 16.14
N GLU A 103 22.91 -2.36 15.45
CA GLU A 103 23.17 -3.65 16.10
C GLU A 103 24.53 -3.67 16.81
N VAL A 104 25.58 -3.15 16.16
CA VAL A 104 26.91 -3.04 16.77
C VAL A 104 26.90 -2.11 17.99
N VAL A 105 26.15 -1.01 17.95
CA VAL A 105 25.97 -0.12 19.11
C VAL A 105 25.34 -0.89 20.26
N VAL A 106 24.22 -1.57 20.01
CA VAL A 106 23.48 -2.34 21.02
C VAL A 106 24.37 -3.41 21.64
N GLU A 107 25.13 -4.16 20.84
CA GLU A 107 26.07 -5.17 21.33
C GLU A 107 27.15 -4.57 22.25
N ARG A 108 27.73 -3.42 21.86
CA ARG A 108 28.76 -2.75 22.66
C ARG A 108 28.20 -2.23 23.98
N GLU A 109 27.02 -1.63 23.95
CA GLU A 109 26.36 -1.14 25.16
C GLU A 109 26.00 -2.29 26.11
N GLN A 110 25.53 -3.43 25.59
CA GLN A 110 25.28 -4.64 26.38
C GLN A 110 26.57 -5.23 26.98
N ALA A 111 27.71 -5.09 26.29
CA ALA A 111 29.02 -5.45 26.80
C ALA A 111 29.60 -4.43 27.82
N GLY A 112 28.84 -3.40 28.19
CA GLY A 112 29.27 -2.34 29.11
C GLY A 112 30.26 -1.35 28.50
N GLN A 113 30.45 -1.39 27.17
CA GLN A 113 31.30 -0.44 26.46
C GLN A 113 30.50 0.83 26.14
N ARG A 114 30.98 1.98 26.61
CA ARG A 114 30.34 3.27 26.32
C ARG A 114 30.61 3.69 24.87
N VAL A 115 29.54 3.88 24.09
CA VAL A 115 29.62 4.43 22.75
C VAL A 115 29.72 5.96 22.81
N VAL A 116 30.78 6.54 22.22
CA VAL A 116 31.02 7.99 22.17
C VAL A 116 30.55 8.53 20.82
N TRP A 117 29.35 9.10 20.80
CA TRP A 117 28.73 9.67 19.61
C TRP A 117 29.40 10.99 19.16
N PRO A 118 29.39 11.32 17.86
CA PRO A 118 29.84 12.62 17.37
C PRO A 118 29.04 13.77 17.99
N ALA A 119 29.68 14.94 18.13
CA ALA A 119 29.05 16.10 18.77
C ALA A 119 27.80 16.57 18.00
N GLY A 120 26.69 16.78 18.72
CA GLY A 120 25.42 17.25 18.14
C GLY A 120 24.59 16.18 17.44
N VAL A 121 25.02 14.91 17.45
CA VAL A 121 24.23 13.79 16.91
C VAL A 121 23.30 13.27 18.00
N ASP A 122 22.02 13.14 17.65
CA ASP A 122 21.05 12.37 18.42
C ASP A 122 21.13 10.90 17.98
N PRO A 123 21.53 9.97 18.87
CA PRO A 123 21.64 8.54 18.56
C PRO A 123 20.35 7.94 18.00
N THR A 124 19.19 8.47 18.39
CA THR A 124 17.88 7.96 17.94
C THR A 124 17.54 8.37 16.50
N GLN A 125 18.27 9.34 15.94
CA GLN A 125 18.10 9.86 14.60
C GLN A 125 19.34 9.61 13.71
N ALA A 126 20.35 8.89 14.21
CA ALA A 126 21.55 8.57 13.46
C ALA A 126 21.18 7.69 12.25
N PHE A 127 21.69 8.06 11.07
CA PHE A 127 21.37 7.33 9.83
C PHE A 127 22.52 7.35 8.82
N LYS A 128 23.28 8.43 8.77
CA LYS A 128 24.39 8.60 7.83
C LYS A 128 25.70 8.15 8.48
N ARG A 129 26.69 7.84 7.64
CA ARG A 129 28.05 7.52 8.08
C ARG A 129 28.65 8.51 9.07
N SER A 130 28.38 9.81 8.89
CA SER A 130 28.88 10.88 9.76
C SER A 130 28.29 10.86 11.16
N ASP A 131 27.13 10.22 11.33
CA ASP A 131 26.37 10.24 12.56
C ASP A 131 26.89 9.17 13.53
N TYR A 132 27.55 8.12 13.01
CA TYR A 132 28.12 7.05 13.81
C TYR A 132 29.60 7.29 14.12
N PRO A 133 30.10 6.79 15.27
CA PRO A 133 31.53 6.71 15.51
C PRO A 133 32.20 5.88 14.41
N ARG A 134 33.35 6.35 13.91
CA ARG A 134 34.04 5.77 12.75
C ARG A 134 34.23 4.24 12.87
N GLY A 135 34.64 3.76 14.04
CA GLY A 135 34.87 2.33 14.27
C GLY A 135 33.60 1.48 14.21
N ILE A 136 32.45 2.02 14.61
CA ILE A 136 31.16 1.30 14.51
C ILE A 136 30.74 1.17 13.05
N TRP A 137 30.84 2.26 12.28
CA TRP A 137 30.47 2.22 10.86
C TRP A 137 31.37 1.31 10.03
N GLU A 138 32.69 1.35 10.29
CA GLU A 138 33.66 0.47 9.63
C GLU A 138 33.39 -1.00 9.97
N GLU A 139 33.10 -1.31 11.23
CA GLU A 139 32.71 -2.66 11.66
C GLU A 139 31.40 -3.11 10.99
N ALA A 140 30.38 -2.26 10.97
CA ALA A 140 29.10 -2.56 10.33
C ALA A 140 29.25 -2.80 8.82
N SER A 141 30.04 -1.96 8.14
CA SER A 141 30.35 -2.12 6.72
C SER A 141 31.08 -3.43 6.44
N ARG A 142 32.01 -3.83 7.33
CA ARG A 142 32.72 -5.11 7.23
C ARG A 142 31.76 -6.28 7.42
N ARG A 143 30.95 -6.30 8.48
CA ARG A 143 29.96 -7.37 8.73
C ARG A 143 29.02 -7.53 7.55
N LEU A 144 28.52 -6.43 6.97
CA LEU A 144 27.68 -6.47 5.78
C LEU A 144 28.41 -7.02 4.55
N GLY A 145 29.71 -6.75 4.40
CA GLY A 145 30.55 -7.28 3.33
C GLY A 145 30.90 -8.77 3.50
N GLU A 146 30.87 -9.27 4.72
CA GLU A 146 31.10 -10.69 5.06
C GLU A 146 29.85 -11.56 4.87
N MET A 147 28.65 -10.95 4.79
CA MET A 147 27.41 -11.68 4.51
C MET A 147 27.47 -12.35 3.13
N SER A 148 26.96 -13.58 3.05
CA SER A 148 26.72 -14.21 1.76
C SER A 148 25.69 -13.42 0.95
N HIS A 149 25.66 -13.65 -0.37
CA HIS A 149 24.71 -12.97 -1.26
C HIS A 149 23.24 -13.17 -0.83
N ASP A 150 22.87 -14.39 -0.44
CA ASP A 150 21.49 -14.71 -0.06
C ASP A 150 21.11 -14.12 1.31
N GLU A 151 22.05 -14.11 2.27
CA GLU A 151 21.87 -13.44 3.56
C GLU A 151 21.71 -11.95 3.38
N ARG A 152 22.55 -11.33 2.55
CA ARG A 152 22.45 -9.90 2.24
C ARG A 152 21.11 -9.55 1.58
N LEU A 153 20.64 -10.35 0.63
CA LEU A 153 19.32 -10.15 0.02
C LEU A 153 18.16 -10.33 1.02
N ALA A 154 18.29 -11.25 1.97
CA ALA A 154 17.31 -11.41 3.05
C ALA A 154 17.33 -10.20 3.99
N PHE A 155 18.53 -9.73 4.38
CA PHE A 155 18.72 -8.58 5.24
C PHE A 155 18.22 -7.27 4.60
N GLU A 156 18.58 -7.01 3.34
CA GLU A 156 18.10 -5.83 2.60
C GLU A 156 16.57 -5.83 2.45
N ARG A 157 15.93 -7.00 2.32
CA ARG A 157 14.46 -7.11 2.33
C ARG A 157 13.86 -6.77 3.70
N ASP A 158 14.50 -7.20 4.79
CA ASP A 158 14.03 -6.85 6.15
C ASP A 158 14.24 -5.36 6.45
N VAL A 159 15.40 -4.80 6.09
CA VAL A 159 15.66 -3.35 6.16
C VAL A 159 14.63 -2.58 5.35
N ARG A 160 14.33 -3.00 4.11
CA ARG A 160 13.27 -2.39 3.30
C ARG A 160 11.92 -2.42 4.03
N ARG A 161 11.57 -3.56 4.64
CA ARG A 161 10.33 -3.73 5.40
C ARG A 161 10.25 -2.78 6.59
N ARG A 162 11.33 -2.60 7.35
CA ARG A 162 11.34 -1.68 8.50
C ARG A 162 11.35 -0.22 8.07
N TYR A 163 12.22 0.12 7.12
CA TYR A 163 12.40 1.48 6.61
C TYR A 163 11.11 2.01 5.96
N PHE A 164 10.50 1.21 5.08
CA PHE A 164 9.28 1.59 4.39
C PHE A 164 8.02 1.20 5.14
N GLY A 165 8.06 0.26 6.08
CA GLY A 165 6.92 -0.15 6.90
C GLY A 165 6.28 1.04 7.61
N ASN A 166 7.09 1.93 8.19
CA ASN A 166 6.60 3.15 8.83
C ASN A 166 5.96 4.14 7.83
N ARG A 167 6.46 4.18 6.59
CA ARG A 167 5.94 5.06 5.52
C ARG A 167 4.64 4.50 4.93
N VAL A 168 4.61 3.21 4.67
CA VAL A 168 3.43 2.43 4.28
C VAL A 168 2.36 2.54 5.35
N GLN A 169 2.71 2.42 6.63
CA GLN A 169 1.77 2.58 7.73
C GLN A 169 1.18 3.99 7.76
N ARG A 170 1.92 5.03 7.38
CA ARG A 170 1.33 6.37 7.19
C ARG A 170 0.40 6.45 5.98
N LEU A 171 0.74 5.76 4.89
CA LEU A 171 -0.12 5.66 3.69
C LEU A 171 -1.40 4.84 3.95
N THR A 172 -1.38 3.87 4.87
CA THR A 172 -2.54 3.03 5.22
C THR A 172 -3.32 3.55 6.41
N ALA A 173 -2.67 4.15 7.41
CA ALA A 173 -3.30 4.90 8.51
C ALA A 173 -4.10 6.11 7.99
N ALA A 174 -3.92 6.47 6.72
CA ALA A 174 -4.78 7.37 5.99
C ALA A 174 -6.18 6.81 5.70
N ALA A 175 -6.59 5.64 6.20
CA ALA A 175 -8.01 5.28 6.37
C ALA A 175 -8.66 6.23 7.39
N THR A 176 -8.74 7.50 7.00
CA THR A 176 -9.32 8.55 7.80
C THR A 176 -10.84 8.38 7.83
N PRO A 177 -11.54 8.93 8.82
CA PRO A 177 -13.00 9.00 8.79
C PRO A 177 -13.55 9.62 7.48
N TYR A 178 -12.76 10.46 6.81
CA TYR A 178 -13.09 11.03 5.51
C TYR A 178 -13.14 9.98 4.39
N ASP A 179 -12.29 8.95 4.41
CA ASP A 179 -12.37 7.84 3.44
C ASP A 179 -13.67 7.06 3.57
N ALA A 180 -14.20 6.93 4.78
CA ALA A 180 -15.47 6.24 5.01
C ALA A 180 -16.62 6.92 4.26
N ILE A 181 -16.61 8.26 4.16
CA ILE A 181 -17.61 9.02 3.38
C ILE A 181 -17.55 8.61 1.91
N TRP A 182 -16.36 8.59 1.32
CA TRP A 182 -16.19 8.25 -0.09
C TRP A 182 -16.50 6.79 -0.40
N VAL A 183 -16.15 5.88 0.50
CA VAL A 183 -16.53 4.47 0.40
C VAL A 183 -18.05 4.36 0.45
N MET A 184 -18.73 4.97 1.43
CA MET A 184 -20.19 4.93 1.53
C MET A 184 -20.87 5.50 0.27
N LEU A 185 -20.37 6.63 -0.26
CA LEU A 185 -20.86 7.20 -1.52
C LEU A 185 -20.65 6.24 -2.69
N ALA A 186 -19.49 5.57 -2.77
CA ALA A 186 -19.21 4.57 -3.80
C ALA A 186 -20.19 3.39 -3.72
N LEU A 187 -20.40 2.82 -2.53
CA LEU A 187 -21.30 1.69 -2.32
C LEU A 187 -22.74 2.06 -2.67
N PHE A 188 -23.21 3.21 -2.20
CA PHE A 188 -24.55 3.71 -2.48
C PHE A 188 -24.74 3.97 -3.97
N THR A 189 -23.75 4.58 -4.65
CA THR A 189 -23.81 4.85 -6.09
C THR A 189 -23.83 3.55 -6.89
N ALA A 190 -22.97 2.58 -6.55
CA ALA A 190 -22.94 1.26 -7.19
C ALA A 190 -24.30 0.55 -7.06
N TYR A 191 -24.86 0.53 -5.84
CA TYR A 191 -26.16 -0.05 -5.57
C TYR A 191 -27.28 0.65 -6.35
N LYS A 192 -27.36 1.99 -6.28
CA LYS A 192 -28.43 2.75 -6.94
C LYS A 192 -28.41 2.61 -8.45
N LEU A 193 -27.24 2.63 -9.07
CA LEU A 193 -27.11 2.41 -10.51
C LEU A 193 -27.52 0.98 -10.88
N ALA A 194 -27.01 -0.03 -10.18
CA ALA A 194 -27.36 -1.42 -10.45
C ALA A 194 -28.86 -1.72 -10.27
N ALA A 195 -29.53 -1.05 -9.33
CA ALA A 195 -30.98 -1.17 -9.09
C ALA A 195 -31.84 -0.31 -10.05
N ALA A 196 -31.26 0.65 -10.77
CA ALA A 196 -32.03 1.64 -11.52
C ALA A 196 -32.88 1.04 -12.65
N GLY A 197 -32.48 -0.11 -13.22
CA GLY A 197 -33.25 -0.75 -14.28
C GLY A 197 -34.32 -1.74 -13.80
N GLU A 198 -34.68 -1.73 -12.50
CA GLU A 198 -35.90 -2.40 -12.01
C GLU A 198 -37.17 -1.59 -12.32
N ARG A 199 -37.04 -0.31 -12.70
CA ARG A 199 -38.15 0.60 -13.02
C ARG A 199 -38.41 0.66 -14.51
#